data_AF-A0A976KA49-F1
#
_entry.id   AF-A0A976KA49-F1
#
_cell.length_a   1.000
_cell.length_b   1.000
_cell.length_c   1.000
_cell.angle_alpha   90.00
_cell.angle_beta   90.00
_cell.angle_gamma   90.00
#
_symmetry.space_group_name_H-M   'P 1'
#
loop_
_entity.id
_entity.type
_entity.pdbx_description
1 polymer ?
#
loop_
_entity_poly.entity_id
_entity_poly.type
_entity_poly.pdbx_seq_one_letter_code
_entity_poly.pdbx_strand_id
1 'polypeptide(L)'
;MSPPSSGSGNDSPSEFLYFFPEEDVTRAELLSILDGSDEERRAWAISHLLRYAQWDDIWTYVSEDQVREIFAALDLPENLRVAWARKLKIEAPAG
;
A
#
# COMPACT_ATOMS: atom_id res chain seq x y z
N MET A 1 15.83 -40.04 28.22
CA MET A 1 15.09 -39.67 27.00
C MET A 1 14.52 -38.28 27.23
N SER A 2 15.14 -37.26 26.66
CA SER A 2 14.69 -35.86 26.76
C SER A 2 13.68 -35.58 25.64
N PRO A 3 12.67 -34.73 25.87
CA PRO A 3 11.73 -34.38 24.80
C PRO A 3 12.46 -33.61 23.68
N PRO A 4 11.97 -33.69 22.43
CA PRO A 4 12.58 -32.95 21.34
C PRO A 4 12.31 -31.45 21.52
N SER A 5 13.38 -30.67 21.60
CA SER A 5 13.34 -29.26 21.24
C SER A 5 13.14 -29.17 19.73
N SER A 6 11.89 -29.22 19.29
CA SER A 6 11.55 -28.81 17.93
C SER A 6 11.55 -27.29 17.89
N GLY A 7 12.70 -26.72 17.53
CA GLY A 7 12.69 -25.48 16.79
C GLY A 7 12.07 -25.74 15.42
N SER A 8 11.04 -24.98 15.06
CA SER A 8 10.60 -24.84 13.68
C SER A 8 9.83 -23.54 13.56
N GLY A 9 10.49 -22.55 12.95
CA GLY A 9 9.93 -21.41 12.26
C GLY A 9 8.99 -20.51 13.06
N ASN A 10 9.45 -19.31 13.35
CA ASN A 10 8.57 -18.15 13.24
C ASN A 10 8.10 -18.11 11.77
N ASP A 11 7.06 -18.89 11.45
CA ASP A 11 6.09 -18.44 10.47
C ASP A 11 5.52 -17.19 11.15
N SER A 12 5.99 -16.01 10.76
CA SER A 12 5.35 -14.75 11.15
C SER A 12 4.43 -14.40 9.99
N PRO A 13 3.21 -14.97 9.89
CA PRO A 13 2.30 -14.72 8.77
C PRO A 13 1.69 -13.31 8.79
N SER A 14 2.21 -12.36 9.57
CA SER A 14 1.44 -11.19 9.99
C SER A 14 2.30 -10.03 10.46
N GLU A 15 3.39 -9.70 9.75
CA GLU A 15 4.02 -8.41 10.02
C GLU A 15 3.10 -7.29 9.50
N PHE A 16 2.61 -6.48 10.44
CA PHE A 16 1.82 -5.30 10.12
C PHE A 16 2.66 -4.34 9.30
N LEU A 17 2.05 -3.77 8.28
CA LEU A 17 2.71 -2.87 7.37
C LEU A 17 2.93 -1.54 8.09
N TYR A 18 4.19 -1.14 8.27
CA TYR A 18 4.56 0.09 8.99
C TYR A 18 3.89 1.37 8.43
N PHE A 19 3.47 1.32 7.17
CA PHE A 19 2.79 2.40 6.47
C PHE A 19 1.26 2.43 6.66
N PHE A 20 0.74 1.57 7.53
CA PHE A 20 -0.58 1.66 8.13
C PHE A 20 -0.43 1.87 9.64
N PRO A 21 -0.08 3.09 10.09
CA PRO A 21 0.13 3.35 11.52
C PRO A 21 -1.18 3.36 12.32
N GLU A 22 -2.32 3.58 11.66
CA GLU A 22 -3.64 3.70 12.28
C GLU A 22 -4.41 2.39 12.27
N GLU A 23 -3.99 1.40 11.47
CA GLU A 23 -4.72 0.16 11.23
C GLU A 23 -3.78 -1.04 11.21
N ASP A 24 -4.21 -2.15 11.81
CA ASP A 24 -3.48 -3.42 11.83
C ASP A 24 -3.57 -4.16 10.47
N VAL A 25 -3.09 -3.53 9.40
CA VAL A 25 -3.10 -4.10 8.04
C VAL A 25 -1.85 -4.95 7.81
N THR A 26 -2.06 -6.22 7.47
CA THR A 26 -0.97 -7.13 7.07
C THR A 26 -0.75 -7.09 5.57
N ARG A 27 0.39 -7.62 5.11
CA ARG A 27 0.67 -7.81 3.67
C ARG A 27 -0.42 -8.60 2.96
N ALA A 28 -0.90 -9.69 3.55
CA ALA A 28 -1.93 -10.53 2.94
C ALA A 28 -3.27 -9.79 2.80
N GLU A 29 -3.63 -9.00 3.83
CA GLU A 29 -4.82 -8.16 3.82
C GLU A 29 -4.73 -7.07 2.74
N LEU A 30 -3.59 -6.36 2.68
CA LEU A 30 -3.37 -5.35 1.63
C LEU A 30 -3.52 -5.94 0.24
N LEU A 31 -2.90 -7.09 -0.04
CA LEU A 31 -3.02 -7.74 -1.33
C LEU A 31 -4.46 -8.16 -1.64
N SER A 32 -5.21 -8.62 -0.63
CA SER A 32 -6.63 -8.98 -0.78
C SER A 32 -7.48 -7.75 -1.09
N ILE A 33 -7.19 -6.60 -0.46
CA ILE A 33 -7.84 -5.32 -0.75
C ILE A 33 -7.50 -4.83 -2.17
N LEU A 34 -6.25 -4.99 -2.60
CA LEU A 34 -5.80 -4.56 -3.93
C LEU A 34 -6.34 -5.42 -5.08
N ASP A 35 -6.62 -6.69 -4.82
CA ASP A 35 -7.23 -7.66 -5.75
C ASP A 35 -8.77 -7.59 -5.75
N GLY A 36 -9.35 -7.09 -4.65
CA GLY A 36 -10.80 -6.93 -4.51
C GLY A 36 -11.43 -5.92 -5.48
N SER A 37 -12.76 -6.02 -5.62
CA SER A 37 -13.55 -5.14 -6.49
C SER A 37 -13.97 -3.82 -5.84
N ASP A 38 -13.68 -3.64 -4.55
CA ASP A 38 -14.05 -2.45 -3.79
C ASP A 38 -13.10 -1.28 -4.08
N GLU A 39 -13.46 -0.46 -5.06
CA GLU A 39 -12.66 0.69 -5.49
C GLU A 39 -12.36 1.68 -4.35
N GLU A 40 -13.32 1.95 -3.46
CA GLU A 40 -13.10 2.81 -2.28
C GLU A 40 -12.05 2.21 -1.33
N ARG A 41 -12.16 0.90 -1.05
CA ARG A 41 -11.23 0.20 -0.15
C ARG A 41 -9.82 0.18 -0.76
N ARG A 42 -9.75 -0.03 -2.08
CA ARG A 42 -8.50 0.00 -2.86
C ARG A 42 -7.88 1.39 -2.84
N ALA A 43 -8.65 2.43 -3.13
CA ALA A 43 -8.19 3.82 -3.10
C ALA A 43 -7.67 4.21 -1.71
N TRP A 44 -8.38 3.82 -0.65
CA TRP A 44 -7.95 4.03 0.73
C TRP A 44 -6.59 3.38 1.04
N ALA A 45 -6.41 2.11 0.65
CA ALA A 45 -5.17 1.37 0.88
C ALA A 45 -3.99 1.97 0.10
N ILE A 46 -4.22 2.34 -1.16
CA ILE A 46 -3.21 2.99 -2.01
C ILE A 46 -2.87 4.39 -1.46
N SER A 47 -3.86 5.13 -0.95
CA SER A 47 -3.63 6.45 -0.35
C SER A 47 -2.70 6.36 0.86
N HIS A 48 -2.87 5.35 1.72
CA HIS A 48 -1.98 5.08 2.86
C HIS A 48 -0.58 4.68 2.41
N LEU A 49 -0.50 3.75 1.46
CA LEU A 49 0.76 3.32 0.85
C LEU A 49 1.56 4.51 0.32
N LEU A 50 0.95 5.37 -0.50
CA LEU A 50 1.64 6.54 -1.09
C LEU A 50 1.99 7.64 -0.07
N ARG A 51 1.35 7.64 1.10
CA ARG A 51 1.55 8.64 2.16
C ARG A 51 2.67 8.26 3.12
N TYR A 52 2.79 6.98 3.45
CA TYR A 52 3.69 6.51 4.51
C TYR A 52 4.75 5.52 4.04
N ALA A 53 4.51 4.75 2.96
CA ALA A 53 5.47 3.77 2.48
C ALA A 53 6.66 4.42 1.77
N GLN A 54 7.80 3.76 1.82
CA GLN A 54 8.98 4.15 1.05
C GLN A 54 8.74 3.96 -0.45
N TRP A 55 9.41 4.77 -1.25
CA TRP A 55 9.29 4.75 -2.71
C TRP A 55 9.50 3.36 -3.32
N ASP A 56 10.49 2.62 -2.82
CA ASP A 56 10.82 1.27 -3.32
C ASP A 56 9.74 0.24 -2.94
N ASP A 57 9.20 0.34 -1.73
CA ASP A 57 8.13 -0.53 -1.24
C ASP A 57 6.83 -0.33 -2.02
N ILE A 58 6.49 0.92 -2.39
CA ILE A 58 5.25 1.23 -3.11
C ILE A 58 5.10 0.35 -4.36
N TRP A 59 6.15 0.24 -5.15
CA TRP A 59 6.15 -0.54 -6.39
C TRP A 59 6.16 -2.06 -6.18
N THR A 60 6.35 -2.52 -4.95
CA THR A 60 6.21 -3.94 -4.59
C THR A 60 4.74 -4.36 -4.49
N TYR A 61 3.82 -3.43 -4.25
CA TYR A 61 2.39 -3.73 -4.07
C TYR A 61 1.52 -3.25 -5.23
N VAL A 62 1.84 -2.10 -5.82
CA VAL A 62 1.05 -1.49 -6.90
C VAL A 62 1.93 -1.09 -8.07
N SER A 63 1.33 -1.04 -9.26
CA SER A 63 2.01 -0.55 -10.46
C SER A 63 1.75 0.93 -10.70
N GLU A 64 2.65 1.59 -11.43
CA GLU A 64 2.48 3.00 -11.84
C GLU A 64 1.13 3.25 -12.53
N ASP A 65 0.73 2.31 -13.40
CA ASP A 65 -0.52 2.38 -14.14
C ASP A 65 -1.74 2.30 -13.20
N GLN A 66 -1.77 1.33 -12.28
CA GLN A 66 -2.83 1.21 -11.28
C GLN A 66 -2.96 2.46 -10.43
N VAL A 67 -1.83 3.01 -9.96
CA VAL A 67 -1.82 4.25 -9.18
C VAL A 67 -2.38 5.40 -10.01
N ARG A 68 -2.01 5.49 -11.29
CA ARG A 68 -2.49 6.52 -12.23
C ARG A 68 -3.99 6.40 -12.51
N GLU A 69 -4.50 5.20 -12.73
CA GLU A 69 -5.92 4.94 -12.98
C GLU A 69 -6.78 5.39 -11.81
N ILE A 70 -6.38 5.06 -10.58
CA ILE A 70 -7.13 5.40 -9.37
C ILE A 70 -6.74 6.77 -8.78
N PHE A 71 -5.73 7.44 -9.35
CA PHE A 71 -5.11 8.66 -8.78
C PHE A 71 -6.13 9.76 -8.44
N ALA A 72 -7.14 9.91 -9.29
CA ALA A 72 -8.22 10.88 -9.12
C ALA A 72 -9.11 10.58 -7.91
N ALA A 73 -9.24 9.31 -7.53
CA ALA A 73 -10.03 8.84 -6.38
C ALA A 73 -9.21 8.75 -5.08
N LEU A 74 -7.88 8.89 -5.14
CA LEU A 74 -7.03 8.81 -3.95
C LEU A 74 -7.22 10.01 -3.03
N ASP A 75 -7.41 9.75 -1.73
CA ASP A 75 -7.47 10.78 -0.70
C ASP A 75 -6.05 11.13 -0.23
N LEU A 76 -5.39 11.98 -1.03
CA LEU A 76 -4.05 12.49 -0.74
C LEU A 76 -4.12 13.99 -0.45
N PRO A 77 -3.36 14.49 0.54
CA PRO A 77 -3.24 15.91 0.76
C PRO A 77 -2.60 16.57 -0.48
N GLU A 78 -3.00 17.80 -0.79
CA GLU A 78 -2.69 18.48 -2.06
C GLU A 78 -1.18 18.50 -2.38
N ASN A 79 -0.34 18.72 -1.38
CA ASN A 79 1.11 18.69 -1.52
C ASN A 79 1.65 17.33 -2.01
N LEU A 80 1.12 16.22 -1.49
CA LEU A 80 1.47 14.87 -1.94
C LEU A 80 0.89 14.59 -3.31
N ARG A 81 -0.37 14.99 -3.55
CA ARG A 81 -1.01 14.80 -4.86
C ARG A 81 -0.21 15.51 -5.96
N VAL A 82 0.24 16.75 -5.77
CA VAL A 82 1.08 17.44 -6.76
C VAL A 82 2.44 16.76 -6.94
N ALA A 83 3.07 16.29 -5.85
CA ALA A 83 4.34 15.59 -5.92
C ALA A 83 4.22 14.27 -6.71
N TRP A 84 3.19 13.48 -6.43
CA TRP A 84 2.90 12.24 -7.13
C TRP A 84 2.50 12.47 -8.58
N ALA A 85 1.65 13.46 -8.88
CA ALA A 85 1.26 13.79 -10.26
C ALA A 85 2.49 14.12 -11.13
N ARG A 86 3.42 14.92 -10.60
CA ARG A 86 4.69 15.25 -11.28
C ARG A 86 5.56 14.01 -11.50
N LYS A 87 5.62 13.12 -10.50
CA LYS A 87 6.41 11.87 -10.57
C LYS A 87 5.84 10.89 -11.60
N LEU A 88 4.53 10.68 -11.57
CA LEU A 88 3.77 9.81 -12.47
C LEU A 88 3.61 10.42 -13.87
N LYS A 89 4.11 11.64 -14.09
CA LYS A 89 3.92 12.44 -15.31
C LYS A 89 2.45 12.51 -15.73
N ILE A 90 1.56 12.50 -14.74
CA ILE A 90 0.15 12.77 -14.95
C ILE A 90 0.08 14.27 -15.19
N GLU A 91 -0.40 14.66 -16.37
CA GLU A 91 -0.72 16.06 -16.64
C GLU A 91 -1.79 16.48 -15.62
N ALA A 92 -1.35 17.07 -14.50
CA ALA A 92 -2.26 17.71 -13.58
C ALA A 92 -3.02 18.76 -14.40
N PRO A 93 -4.35 18.72 -14.47
CA PRO A 93 -5.08 19.79 -15.14
C PRO A 93 -4.66 21.08 -14.43
N ALA A 94 -3.93 21.93 -15.14
CA ALA A 94 -3.70 23.29 -14.73
C ALA A 94 -5.06 23.99 -14.80
N GLY A 95 -5.78 24.04 -13.68
CA GLY A 95 -7.11 24.63 -13.57
C GLY A 95 -7.33 25.17 -12.18
#